data_AF-A8WFN1-F1
#
_entry.id   AF-A8WFN1-F1
#
_cell.length_a   1.000
_cell.length_b   1.000
_cell.length_c   1.000
_cell.angle_alpha   90.00
_cell.angle_beta   90.00
_cell.angle_gamma   90.00
#
_symmetry.space_group_name_H-M   'P 1'
#
loop_
_entity.id
_entity.type
_entity.pdbx_description
1 polymer ?
#
loop_
_entity_poly.entity_id
_entity_poly.type
_entity_poly.pdbx_seq_one_letter_code
_entity_poly.pdbx_strand_id
1 'polypeptide(L)'
;MLLCCCWPLGKCAKVLACFDTLIVAIFAYKSFIILMETMNHNLHWTTVIAFLFFSMFLICEILGTIFIILAAQKKIARYCIPRLVLIAGLTVCSLIVLIFMVTYFAGSAASVNTFLFRVYEYFFNETLEDTEKVELKHELRYYGASFFVLAATFFIYNVFALWLTIKFKQSLNDFEPVPTEPTAPQLAHNPAYAQPPLKSYPNMA
;
A
#
# COMPACT_ATOMS: atom_id res chain seq x y z
N MET A 1 4.94 -2.91 -16.87
CA MET A 1 6.28 -2.42 -17.30
C MET A 1 6.20 -1.32 -18.37
N LEU A 2 5.28 -1.35 -19.34
CA LEU A 2 5.23 -0.39 -20.47
C LEU A 2 5.01 1.09 -20.08
N LEU A 3 4.20 1.39 -19.06
CA LEU A 3 3.86 2.79 -18.73
C LEU A 3 5.01 3.61 -18.12
N CYS A 4 6.04 2.96 -17.58
CA CYS A 4 7.12 3.66 -16.84
C CYS A 4 8.45 3.76 -17.61
N CYS A 5 8.57 3.17 -18.81
CA CYS A 5 9.83 3.20 -19.56
C CYS A 5 10.27 4.63 -19.93
N CYS A 6 9.30 5.53 -20.15
CA CYS A 6 9.57 6.90 -20.61
C CYS A 6 9.51 7.96 -19.51
N TRP A 7 9.04 7.62 -18.31
CA TRP A 7 8.86 8.58 -17.23
C TRP A 7 9.99 8.48 -16.20
N PRO A 8 10.47 9.61 -15.65
CA PRO A 8 11.47 9.57 -14.61
C PRO A 8 10.92 8.82 -13.39
N LEU A 9 11.72 7.90 -12.85
CA LEU A 9 11.33 6.98 -11.77
C LEU A 9 10.61 7.68 -10.61
N GLY A 10 11.08 8.87 -10.22
CA GLY A 10 10.45 9.66 -9.16
C GLY A 10 9.05 10.20 -9.48
N LYS A 11 8.71 10.45 -10.75
CA LYS A 11 7.32 10.81 -11.12
C LYS A 11 6.42 9.58 -11.09
N CYS A 12 6.89 8.44 -11.60
CA CYS A 12 6.14 7.18 -11.55
C CYS A 12 5.81 6.78 -10.11
N ALA A 13 6.80 6.78 -9.21
CA ALA A 13 6.59 6.41 -7.81
C ALA A 13 5.57 7.32 -7.11
N LYS A 14 5.59 8.64 -7.38
CA LYS A 14 4.62 9.59 -6.83
C LYS A 14 3.20 9.36 -7.35
N VAL A 15 3.05 9.14 -8.66
CA VAL A 15 1.72 8.89 -9.25
C VAL A 15 1.13 7.59 -8.73
N LEU A 16 1.96 6.55 -8.60
CA LEU A 16 1.53 5.26 -8.06
C LEU A 16 1.10 5.37 -6.59
N ALA A 17 1.89 6.06 -5.76
CA ALA A 17 1.54 6.30 -4.37
C ALA A 17 0.26 7.14 -4.22
N CYS A 18 0.04 8.11 -5.11
CA CYS A 18 -1.20 8.89 -5.15
C CYS A 18 -2.40 8.01 -5.54
N PHE A 19 -2.23 7.12 -6.52
CA PHE A 19 -3.25 6.17 -6.94
C PHE A 19 -3.63 5.20 -5.82
N ASP A 20 -2.64 4.69 -5.08
CA ASP A 20 -2.86 3.85 -3.90
C ASP A 20 -3.67 4.59 -2.82
N THR A 21 -3.28 5.81 -2.48
CA THR A 21 -4.04 6.62 -1.52
C THR A 21 -5.47 6.90 -1.98
N LEU A 22 -5.68 7.08 -3.29
CA LEU A 22 -7.01 7.33 -3.85
C LEU A 22 -7.89 6.09 -3.74
N ILE A 23 -7.37 4.90 -4.09
CA ILE A 23 -8.11 3.64 -3.96
C ILE A 23 -8.52 3.42 -2.50
N VAL A 24 -7.58 3.58 -1.57
CA VAL A 24 -7.85 3.38 -0.14
C VAL A 24 -8.81 4.44 0.40
N ALA A 25 -8.73 5.69 -0.08
CA ALA A 25 -9.69 6.74 0.26
C ALA A 25 -11.11 6.41 -0.18
N ILE A 26 -11.30 5.85 -1.38
CA ILE A 26 -12.61 5.40 -1.84
C ILE A 26 -13.15 4.29 -0.93
N PHE A 27 -12.34 3.31 -0.57
CA PHE A 27 -12.76 2.23 0.35
C PHE A 27 -13.10 2.75 1.75
N ALA A 28 -12.29 3.65 2.30
CA ALA A 28 -12.56 4.28 3.59
C ALA A 28 -13.87 5.09 3.55
N TYR A 29 -14.11 5.86 2.48
CA TYR A 29 -15.35 6.60 2.30
C TYR A 29 -16.58 5.68 2.19
N LYS A 30 -16.47 4.58 1.45
CA LYS A 30 -17.54 3.57 1.37
C LYS A 30 -17.80 2.92 2.73
N SER A 31 -16.76 2.58 3.49
CA SER A 31 -16.90 2.03 4.84
C SER A 31 -17.57 3.02 5.80
N PHE A 32 -17.31 4.31 5.65
CA PHE A 32 -17.97 5.37 6.43
C PHE A 32 -19.46 5.47 6.12
N ILE A 33 -19.85 5.40 4.84
CA ILE A 33 -21.28 5.40 4.46
C ILE A 33 -22.00 4.20 5.08
N ILE A 34 -21.42 3.00 4.98
CA ILE A 34 -22.01 1.78 5.55
C ILE A 34 -22.14 1.90 7.07
N LEU A 35 -21.14 2.50 7.75
CA LEU A 35 -21.23 2.77 9.18
C LEU A 35 -22.41 3.72 9.48
N MET A 36 -22.53 4.83 8.77
CA MET A 36 -23.63 5.79 8.97
C MET A 36 -25.01 5.18 8.73
N GLU A 37 -25.14 4.30 7.74
CA GLU A 37 -26.38 3.60 7.44
C GLU A 37 -26.73 2.57 8.53
N THR A 38 -25.75 1.81 9.00
CA THR A 38 -25.95 0.77 10.02
C THR A 38 -26.15 1.32 11.44
N MET A 39 -25.65 2.52 11.74
CA MET A 39 -25.87 3.20 13.03
C MET A 39 -27.35 3.37 13.38
N ASN A 40 -28.24 3.47 12.38
CA ASN A 40 -29.67 3.69 12.60
C ASN A 40 -30.48 2.38 12.78
N HIS A 41 -29.98 1.26 12.27
CA HIS A 41 -30.77 0.02 12.19
C HIS A 41 -30.27 -1.10 13.09
N ASN A 42 -28.96 -1.33 13.21
CA ASN A 42 -28.31 -2.24 14.16
C ASN A 42 -26.78 -2.12 13.97
N LEU A 43 -26.06 -1.66 14.99
CA LEU A 43 -24.61 -1.52 14.92
C LEU A 43 -23.95 -2.91 14.99
N HIS A 44 -23.52 -3.44 13.85
CA HIS A 44 -22.72 -4.66 13.82
C HIS A 44 -21.27 -4.35 14.18
N TRP A 45 -20.69 -5.07 15.14
CA TRP A 45 -19.28 -4.88 15.54
C TRP A 45 -18.30 -5.06 14.38
N THR A 46 -18.64 -5.89 13.39
CA THR A 46 -17.84 -6.11 12.19
C THR A 46 -17.70 -4.85 11.34
N THR A 47 -18.74 -4.00 11.25
CA THR A 47 -18.68 -2.75 10.46
C THR A 47 -17.81 -1.71 11.15
N VAL A 48 -17.87 -1.63 12.47
CA VAL A 48 -17.00 -0.75 13.28
C VAL A 48 -15.53 -1.13 13.11
N ILE A 49 -15.21 -2.44 13.21
CA ILE A 49 -13.84 -2.93 13.02
C ILE A 49 -13.35 -2.65 11.60
N ALA A 50 -14.18 -2.89 10.58
CA ALA A 50 -13.83 -2.61 9.20
C ALA A 50 -13.53 -1.11 8.97
N PHE A 51 -14.37 -0.22 9.53
CA PHE A 51 -14.15 1.23 9.45
C PHE A 51 -12.84 1.66 10.14
N LEU A 52 -12.57 1.16 11.34
CA LEU A 52 -11.32 1.45 12.05
C LEU A 52 -10.09 0.94 11.29
N PHE A 53 -10.20 -0.24 10.67
CA PHE A 53 -9.13 -0.79 9.85
C PHE A 53 -8.84 0.08 8.62
N PHE A 54 -9.88 0.44 7.84
CA PHE A 54 -9.70 1.26 6.63
C PHE A 54 -9.25 2.69 6.94
N SER A 55 -9.71 3.29 8.04
CA SER A 55 -9.30 4.63 8.45
C SER A 55 -7.83 4.68 8.89
N MET A 56 -7.37 3.72 9.68
CA MET A 56 -5.95 3.62 10.06
C MET A 56 -5.07 3.34 8.85
N PHE A 57 -5.53 2.46 7.96
CA PHE A 57 -4.80 2.14 6.73
C PHE A 57 -4.69 3.37 5.80
N LEU A 58 -5.75 4.18 5.70
CA LEU A 58 -5.72 5.45 4.99
C LEU A 58 -4.68 6.42 5.56
N ILE A 59 -4.58 6.54 6.88
CA ILE A 59 -3.56 7.38 7.53
C ILE A 59 -2.15 6.90 7.17
N CYS A 60 -1.90 5.59 7.22
CA CYS A 60 -0.62 5.00 6.84
C CYS A 60 -0.26 5.31 5.37
N GLU A 61 -1.23 5.18 4.46
CA GLU A 61 -1.07 5.47 3.04
C GLU A 61 -0.77 6.96 2.78
N ILE A 62 -1.49 7.87 3.44
CA ILE A 62 -1.24 9.32 3.35
C ILE A 62 0.18 9.64 3.82
N LEU A 63 0.59 9.12 4.98
CA LEU A 63 1.94 9.32 5.50
C LEU A 63 2.99 8.77 4.51
N GLY A 64 2.78 7.56 3.99
CA GLY A 64 3.64 6.96 2.97
C GLY A 64 3.77 7.83 1.70
N THR A 65 2.67 8.45 1.27
CA THR A 65 2.64 9.33 0.09
C THR A 65 3.30 10.68 0.36
N ILE A 66 3.11 11.28 1.55
CA ILE A 66 3.84 12.49 1.93
C ILE A 66 5.36 12.22 1.95
N PHE A 67 5.78 11.10 2.53
CA PHE A 67 7.18 10.73 2.59
C PHE A 67 7.82 10.49 1.22
N ILE A 68 7.11 9.88 0.25
CA ILE A 68 7.65 9.72 -1.10
C ILE A 68 7.75 11.06 -1.85
N ILE A 69 6.80 11.98 -1.62
CA ILE A 69 6.86 13.34 -2.18
C ILE A 69 8.04 14.11 -1.59
N LEU A 70 8.24 14.04 -0.27
CA LEU A 70 9.39 14.66 0.42
C LEU A 70 10.72 14.06 -0.03
N ALA A 71 10.78 12.74 -0.26
CA ALA A 71 11.98 12.08 -0.80
C ALA A 71 12.36 12.64 -2.18
N ALA A 72 11.36 12.89 -3.05
CA ALA A 72 11.58 13.46 -4.36
C ALA A 72 12.04 14.93 -4.31
N GLN A 73 11.60 15.71 -3.33
CA GLN A 73 11.99 17.12 -3.19
C GLN A 73 13.35 17.29 -2.51
N LYS A 74 13.57 16.60 -1.39
CA LYS A 74 14.80 16.71 -0.59
C LYS A 74 15.95 15.86 -1.11
N LYS A 75 15.70 14.97 -2.09
CA LYS A 75 16.68 14.01 -2.62
C LYS A 75 17.33 13.13 -1.55
N ILE A 76 16.59 12.78 -0.50
CA ILE A 76 17.08 11.93 0.60
C ILE A 76 16.40 10.57 0.52
N ALA A 77 17.18 9.52 0.28
CA ALA A 77 16.70 8.15 0.12
C ALA A 77 16.02 7.57 1.38
N ARG A 78 16.36 8.06 2.58
CA ARG A 78 15.80 7.57 3.85
C ARG A 78 14.29 7.81 3.97
N TYR A 79 13.76 8.86 3.33
CA TYR A 79 12.33 9.12 3.32
C TYR A 79 11.53 8.11 2.48
N CYS A 80 12.17 7.28 1.66
CA CYS A 80 11.47 6.22 0.94
C CYS A 80 11.13 5.01 1.84
N ILE A 81 11.74 4.88 3.02
CA ILE A 81 11.62 3.69 3.88
C ILE A 81 10.17 3.44 4.35
N PRO A 82 9.42 4.43 4.90
CA PRO A 82 8.06 4.19 5.36
C PRO A 82 7.14 3.63 4.27
N ARG A 83 7.24 4.17 3.04
CA ARG A 83 6.49 3.68 1.88
C ARG A 83 6.88 2.26 1.50
N LEU A 84 8.18 1.96 1.52
CA LEU A 84 8.69 0.63 1.17
C LEU A 84 8.20 -0.42 2.16
N VAL A 85 8.23 -0.11 3.46
CA VAL A 85 7.70 -1.00 4.51
C VAL A 85 6.20 -1.24 4.33
N LEU A 86 5.44 -0.18 4.00
CA LEU A 86 4.01 -0.29 3.76
C LEU A 86 3.70 -1.21 2.57
N ILE A 87 4.33 -0.97 1.41
CA ILE A 87 4.13 -1.80 0.20
C ILE A 87 4.60 -3.24 0.47
N ALA A 88 5.73 -3.43 1.16
CA ALA A 88 6.22 -4.76 1.52
C ALA A 88 5.19 -5.52 2.38
N GLY A 89 4.60 -4.86 3.39
CA GLY A 89 3.51 -5.43 4.18
C GLY A 89 2.33 -5.86 3.32
N LEU A 90 1.89 -5.01 2.38
CA LEU A 90 0.81 -5.33 1.45
C LEU A 90 1.15 -6.48 0.49
N THR A 91 2.39 -6.56 0.00
CA THR A 91 2.84 -7.70 -0.82
C THR A 91 2.76 -9.01 -0.05
N VAL A 92 3.16 -9.02 1.23
CA VAL A 92 3.10 -10.23 2.07
C VAL A 92 1.64 -10.61 2.36
N CYS A 93 0.80 -9.66 2.76
CA CYS A 93 -0.62 -9.92 3.00
C CYS A 93 -1.33 -10.44 1.75
N SER A 94 -1.08 -9.83 0.58
CA SER A 94 -1.66 -10.29 -0.69
C SER A 94 -1.15 -11.66 -1.11
N LEU A 95 0.12 -11.99 -0.85
CA LEU A 95 0.67 -13.31 -1.10
C LEU A 95 0.02 -14.39 -0.22
N ILE A 96 -0.21 -14.12 1.06
CA ILE A 96 -0.91 -15.04 1.98
C ILE A 96 -2.33 -15.32 1.48
N VAL A 97 -3.05 -14.26 1.10
CA VAL A 97 -4.40 -14.39 0.53
C VAL A 97 -4.37 -15.21 -0.77
N LEU A 98 -3.40 -14.97 -1.64
CA LEU A 98 -3.26 -15.72 -2.90
C LEU A 98 -2.97 -17.21 -2.65
N ILE A 99 -2.10 -17.54 -1.69
CA ILE A 99 -1.86 -18.93 -1.28
C ILE A 99 -3.15 -19.57 -0.79
N PHE A 100 -3.91 -18.88 0.08
CA PHE A 100 -5.18 -19.37 0.58
C PHE A 100 -6.17 -19.64 -0.57
N MET A 101 -6.28 -18.74 -1.54
CA MET A 101 -7.14 -18.91 -2.71
C MET A 101 -6.67 -20.04 -3.64
N VAL A 102 -5.36 -20.24 -3.81
CA VAL A 102 -4.83 -21.38 -4.56
C VAL A 102 -5.20 -22.69 -3.84
N THR A 103 -5.02 -22.77 -2.53
CA THR A 103 -5.41 -23.97 -1.76
C THR A 103 -6.91 -24.25 -1.83
N TYR A 104 -7.74 -23.20 -1.85
CA TYR A 104 -9.17 -23.30 -2.06
C TYR A 104 -9.49 -23.99 -3.40
N PHE A 105 -8.92 -23.51 -4.50
CA PHE A 105 -9.17 -24.05 -5.83
C PHE A 105 -8.45 -25.37 -6.13
N ALA A 106 -7.34 -25.67 -5.45
CA ALA A 106 -6.58 -26.90 -5.64
C ALA A 106 -7.27 -28.18 -5.12
N GLY A 107 -8.45 -28.06 -4.52
CA GLY A 107 -9.26 -29.20 -4.05
C GLY A 107 -9.65 -29.14 -2.58
N SER A 108 -9.10 -28.19 -1.81
CA SER A 108 -9.45 -27.99 -0.40
C SER A 108 -10.75 -27.18 -0.21
N ALA A 109 -11.47 -26.85 -1.29
CA ALA A 109 -12.69 -26.04 -1.22
C ALA A 109 -13.72 -26.58 -0.21
N ALA A 110 -13.89 -27.91 -0.11
CA ALA A 110 -14.84 -28.50 0.82
C ALA A 110 -14.50 -28.18 2.29
N SER A 111 -13.25 -28.35 2.70
CA SER A 111 -12.82 -28.08 4.08
C SER A 111 -12.82 -26.59 4.40
N VAL A 112 -12.44 -25.74 3.44
CA VAL A 112 -12.47 -24.29 3.60
C VAL A 112 -13.91 -23.78 3.72
N ASN A 113 -14.84 -24.27 2.88
CA ASN A 113 -16.25 -23.91 2.99
C ASN A 113 -16.82 -24.30 4.36
N THR A 114 -16.53 -25.51 4.83
CA THR A 114 -16.95 -25.94 6.18
C THR A 114 -16.33 -25.07 7.28
N PHE A 115 -15.07 -24.67 7.15
CA PHE A 115 -14.44 -23.74 8.09
C PHE A 115 -15.13 -22.37 8.08
N LEU A 116 -15.41 -21.81 6.91
CA LEU A 116 -16.11 -20.53 6.77
C LEU A 116 -17.51 -20.58 7.37
N PHE A 117 -18.25 -21.68 7.18
CA PHE A 117 -19.57 -21.85 7.81
C PHE A 117 -19.48 -21.91 9.33
N ARG A 118 -18.50 -22.62 9.91
CA ARG A 118 -18.30 -22.62 11.37
C ARG A 118 -17.97 -21.24 11.92
N VAL A 119 -17.15 -20.47 11.19
CA VAL A 119 -16.80 -19.10 11.57
C VAL A 119 -18.02 -18.20 11.51
N TYR A 120 -18.83 -18.32 10.45
CA TYR A 120 -20.09 -17.60 10.33
C TYR A 120 -21.07 -17.96 11.45
N GLU A 121 -21.32 -19.25 11.68
CA GLU A 121 -22.18 -19.75 12.77
C GLU A 121 -21.67 -19.27 14.15
N TYR A 122 -20.35 -19.18 14.35
CA TYR A 122 -19.76 -18.65 15.58
C TYR A 122 -19.97 -17.14 15.77
N PHE A 123 -19.80 -16.34 14.70
CA PHE A 123 -19.93 -14.88 14.80
C PHE A 123 -21.38 -14.40 14.82
N PHE A 124 -22.28 -15.08 14.12
CA PHE A 124 -23.68 -14.68 14.00
C PHE A 124 -24.62 -15.46 14.92
N ASN A 125 -24.16 -16.57 15.53
CA ASN A 125 -24.97 -17.45 16.36
C ASN A 125 -26.24 -17.96 15.66
N GLU A 126 -26.20 -18.02 14.33
CA GLU A 126 -27.25 -18.52 13.45
C GLU A 126 -26.77 -19.83 12.83
N THR A 127 -27.56 -20.89 12.96
CA THR A 127 -27.27 -22.18 12.34
C THR A 127 -27.77 -22.17 10.89
N LEU A 128 -26.86 -22.31 9.93
CA LEU A 128 -27.20 -22.38 8.51
C LEU A 128 -27.90 -23.71 8.18
N GLU A 129 -29.03 -23.64 7.48
CA GLU A 129 -29.75 -24.83 7.01
C GLU A 129 -28.96 -25.54 5.89
N ASP A 130 -29.14 -26.86 5.72
CA ASP A 130 -28.39 -27.64 4.73
C ASP A 130 -28.67 -27.21 3.28
N THR A 131 -29.87 -26.71 3.00
CA THR A 131 -30.27 -26.14 1.70
C THR A 131 -29.49 -24.86 1.40
N GLU A 132 -29.43 -23.94 2.36
CA GLU A 132 -28.66 -22.69 2.28
C GLU A 132 -27.17 -22.98 2.09
N LYS A 133 -26.63 -24.00 2.78
CA LYS A 133 -25.24 -24.44 2.63
C LYS A 133 -24.90 -24.88 1.20
N VAL A 134 -25.85 -25.45 0.45
CA VAL A 134 -25.61 -25.86 -0.95
C VAL A 134 -25.58 -24.66 -1.88
N GLU A 135 -26.54 -23.74 -1.74
CA GLU A 135 -26.59 -22.51 -2.52
C GLU A 135 -25.36 -21.63 -2.26
N LEU A 136 -25.03 -21.43 -0.99
CA LEU A 136 -23.90 -20.62 -0.54
C LEU A 136 -22.55 -21.19 -1.03
N LYS A 137 -22.42 -22.51 -1.19
CA LYS A 137 -21.22 -23.13 -1.80
C LYS A 137 -21.03 -22.72 -3.26
N HIS A 138 -22.10 -22.65 -4.04
CA HIS A 138 -22.01 -22.28 -5.45
C HIS A 138 -21.66 -20.79 -5.60
N GLU A 139 -22.32 -19.93 -4.82
CA GLU A 139 -22.01 -18.50 -4.78
C GLU A 139 -20.58 -18.22 -4.33
N LEU A 140 -20.14 -18.89 -3.25
CA LEU A 140 -18.81 -18.71 -2.69
C LEU A 140 -17.71 -19.11 -3.69
N ARG A 141 -17.96 -20.10 -4.56
CA ARG A 141 -17.04 -20.45 -5.64
C ARG A 141 -16.91 -19.34 -6.68
N TYR A 142 -18.02 -18.71 -7.06
CA TYR A 142 -18.02 -17.59 -8.02
C TYR A 142 -17.36 -16.33 -7.45
N TYR A 143 -17.70 -15.98 -6.20
CA TYR A 143 -17.03 -14.90 -5.48
C TYR A 143 -15.55 -15.19 -5.28
N GLY A 144 -15.20 -16.43 -4.95
CA GLY A 144 -13.81 -16.87 -4.82
C GLY A 144 -13.03 -16.72 -6.13
N ALA A 145 -13.63 -17.05 -7.28
CA ALA A 145 -12.95 -16.92 -8.57
C ALA A 145 -12.68 -15.46 -8.92
N SER A 146 -13.67 -14.59 -8.68
CA SER A 146 -13.54 -13.14 -8.87
C SER A 146 -12.49 -12.55 -7.94
N PHE A 147 -12.50 -12.96 -6.67
CA PHE A 147 -11.54 -12.52 -5.67
C PHE A 147 -10.12 -12.99 -5.98
N PHE A 148 -9.94 -14.20 -6.53
CA PHE A 148 -8.63 -14.68 -6.97
C PHE A 148 -8.03 -13.81 -8.07
N VAL A 149 -8.81 -13.43 -9.09
CA VAL A 149 -8.34 -12.53 -10.16
C VAL A 149 -7.95 -11.16 -9.61
N LEU A 150 -8.75 -10.61 -8.70
CA LEU A 150 -8.45 -9.34 -8.03
C LEU A 150 -7.17 -9.43 -7.18
N ALA A 151 -7.03 -10.48 -6.38
CA ALA A 151 -5.85 -10.71 -5.52
C ALA A 151 -4.58 -10.91 -6.36
N ALA A 152 -4.64 -11.66 -7.46
CA ALA A 152 -3.52 -11.85 -8.38
C ALA A 152 -3.10 -10.53 -9.05
N THR A 153 -4.07 -9.75 -9.52
CA THR A 153 -3.82 -8.43 -10.12
C THR A 153 -3.20 -7.48 -9.11
N PHE A 154 -3.73 -7.44 -7.87
CA PHE A 154 -3.22 -6.64 -6.78
C PHE A 154 -1.80 -7.05 -6.36
N PHE A 155 -1.52 -8.36 -6.32
CA PHE A 155 -0.17 -8.85 -6.03
C PHE A 155 0.84 -8.40 -7.09
N ILE A 156 0.54 -8.57 -8.38
CA ILE A 156 1.40 -8.10 -9.48
C ILE A 156 1.62 -6.59 -9.39
N TYR A 157 0.55 -5.84 -9.11
CA TYR A 157 0.59 -4.40 -8.91
C TYR A 157 1.54 -4.02 -7.76
N ASN A 158 1.43 -4.66 -6.60
CA ASN A 158 2.28 -4.37 -5.45
C ASN A 158 3.74 -4.75 -5.67
N VAL A 159 4.02 -5.86 -6.36
CA VAL A 159 5.39 -6.24 -6.75
C VAL A 159 5.99 -5.20 -7.68
N PHE A 160 5.21 -4.71 -8.65
CA PHE A 160 5.65 -3.64 -9.53
C PHE A 160 5.90 -2.32 -8.78
N ALA A 161 5.02 -1.96 -7.85
CA ALA A 161 5.15 -0.78 -7.00
C ALA A 161 6.40 -0.86 -6.10
N LEU A 162 6.64 -2.03 -5.51
CA LEU A 162 7.80 -2.30 -4.67
C LEU A 162 9.09 -2.16 -5.47
N TRP A 163 9.15 -2.79 -6.65
CA TRP A 163 10.31 -2.73 -7.53
C TRP A 163 10.64 -1.29 -7.95
N LEU A 164 9.63 -0.51 -8.37
CA LEU A 164 9.82 0.90 -8.72
C LEU A 164 10.30 1.74 -7.54
N THR A 165 9.74 1.51 -6.34
CA THR A 165 10.12 2.26 -5.14
C THR A 165 11.56 1.93 -4.70
N ILE A 166 11.99 0.67 -4.83
CA ILE A 166 13.37 0.25 -4.60
C ILE A 166 14.30 0.92 -5.61
N LYS A 167 13.97 0.91 -6.90
CA LYS A 167 14.76 1.58 -7.95
C LYS A 167 14.86 3.08 -7.72
N PHE A 168 13.78 3.72 -7.30
CA PHE A 168 13.78 5.13 -6.93
C PHE A 168 14.70 5.40 -5.72
N LYS A 169 14.63 4.58 -4.67
CA LYS A 169 15.55 4.67 -3.53
C LYS A 169 17.02 4.53 -3.96
N GLN A 170 17.33 3.56 -4.82
CA GLN A 170 18.69 3.38 -5.35
C GLN A 170 19.16 4.62 -6.11
N SER A 171 18.32 5.16 -7.01
CA SER A 171 18.65 6.36 -7.78
C SER A 171 18.90 7.60 -6.92
N LEU A 172 18.40 7.63 -5.67
CA LEU A 172 18.64 8.72 -4.72
C LEU A 172 19.94 8.52 -3.91
N ASN A 173 20.32 7.27 -3.62
CA ASN A 173 21.59 6.95 -2.96
C ASN A 173 22.79 7.36 -3.84
N ASP A 174 22.63 7.27 -5.16
CA ASP A 174 23.66 7.74 -6.11
C ASP A 174 23.89 9.26 -6.02
N PHE A 175 22.96 10.01 -5.40
CA PHE A 175 23.08 11.44 -5.12
C PHE A 175 23.33 11.72 -3.63
N GLU A 176 24.06 10.85 -2.92
CA GLU A 176 24.46 11.13 -1.55
C GLU A 176 25.02 12.57 -1.44
N PRO A 177 24.40 13.46 -0.66
CA PRO A 177 24.92 14.80 -0.46
C PRO A 177 26.30 14.65 0.20
N VAL A 178 27.31 15.31 -0.38
CA VAL A 178 28.67 15.40 0.19
C VAL A 178 28.53 15.65 1.70
N PRO A 179 29.14 14.81 2.57
CA PRO A 179 29.03 14.98 4.00
C PRO A 179 29.44 16.41 4.37
N THR A 180 28.51 17.20 4.90
CA THR A 180 28.83 18.48 5.55
C THR A 180 29.35 18.23 6.96
N GLU A 181 30.22 17.24 7.13
CA GLU A 181 31.03 17.14 8.34
C GLU A 181 32.25 18.06 8.13
N PRO A 182 32.49 19.04 9.02
CA PRO A 182 33.55 20.04 8.85
C PRO A 182 34.97 19.45 8.92
N THR A 183 35.13 18.13 9.01
CA THR A 183 36.44 17.46 9.14
C THR A 183 36.80 16.58 7.95
N ALA A 184 36.04 16.59 6.85
CA ALA A 184 36.51 15.98 5.61
C ALA A 184 37.61 16.87 4.99
N PRO A 185 38.81 16.33 4.66
CA PRO A 185 39.89 17.13 4.10
C PRO A 185 39.44 17.78 2.79
N GLN A 186 39.66 19.09 2.68
CA GLN A 186 39.24 19.87 1.52
C GLN A 186 39.86 19.29 0.25
N LEU A 187 39.00 18.73 -0.62
CA LEU A 187 39.41 18.22 -1.92
C LEU A 187 39.99 19.39 -2.72
N ALA A 188 41.19 19.19 -3.25
CA ALA A 188 41.98 20.21 -3.94
C ALA A 188 41.13 21.03 -4.93
N HIS A 189 41.21 22.35 -4.77
CA HIS A 189 40.50 23.36 -5.55
C HIS A 189 40.58 23.08 -7.05
N ASN A 190 39.49 22.61 -7.65
CA ASN A 190 39.36 22.52 -9.10
C ASN A 190 38.74 23.83 -9.62
N PRO A 191 39.50 24.68 -10.34
CA PRO A 191 39.04 26.00 -10.79
C PRO A 191 37.89 25.93 -11.83
N ALA A 192 37.53 24.76 -12.34
CA ALA A 192 36.44 24.61 -13.31
C ALA A 192 35.02 24.78 -12.70
N TYR A 193 34.89 24.72 -11.37
CA TYR A 193 33.59 24.85 -10.68
C TYR A 193 33.59 26.05 -9.73
N ALA A 194 33.82 27.24 -10.29
CA ALA A 194 33.47 28.49 -9.61
C ALA A 194 31.94 28.55 -9.48
N GLN A 195 31.39 28.13 -8.35
CA GLN A 195 29.99 28.41 -8.03
C GLN A 195 29.80 29.92 -7.97
N PRO A 196 28.76 30.49 -8.61
CA PRO A 196 28.48 31.91 -8.53
C PRO A 196 28.23 32.32 -7.07
N PRO A 197 28.68 33.52 -6.66
CA PRO A 197 28.76 33.90 -5.26
C PRO A 197 27.39 33.84 -4.60
N LEU A 198 27.33 33.10 -3.49
CA LEU A 198 26.21 33.13 -2.55
C LEU A 198 25.84 34.58 -2.27
N LYS A 199 24.57 34.90 -2.50
CA LYS A 199 23.96 36.21 -2.26
C LYS A 199 24.22 36.60 -0.80
N SER A 200 25.20 37.48 -0.58
CA SER A 200 25.52 38.00 0.74
C SER A 200 24.35 38.87 1.20
N TYR A 201 23.64 38.44 2.24
CA TYR A 201 22.72 39.32 2.94
C TYR A 201 23.56 40.33 3.74
N PRO A 202 23.42 41.65 3.51
CA PRO A 202 24.08 42.63 4.34
C PRO A 202 23.51 42.52 5.76
N ASN A 203 24.41 42.33 6.72
CA ASN A 203 24.10 42.31 8.14
C ASN A 203 23.40 43.63 8.51
N MET A 204 22.12 43.54 8.90
CA MET A 204 21.44 44.66 9.56
C MET A 204 21.85 44.64 11.03
N ALA A 205 22.95 45.33 11.34
CA ALA A 205 23.30 45.80 12.67
C ALA A 205 23.89 47.20 12.54
#